data_AF-A0A815RNH5-F1
#
_entry.id   AF-A0A815RNH5-F1
#
_cell.length_a   1.000
_cell.length_b   1.000
_cell.length_c   1.000
_cell.angle_alpha   90.00
_cell.angle_beta   90.00
_cell.angle_gamma   90.00
#
_symmetry.space_group_name_H-M   'P 1'
#
loop_
_entity.id
_entity.type
_entity.pdbx_description
1 polymer ?
#
loop_
_entity_poly.entity_id
_entity_poly.type
_entity_poly.pdbx_seq_one_letter_code
_entity_poly.pdbx_strand_id
1 'polypeptide(L)'
;MFERALDLFEQIHLNFDSVTYTVVFNACAGLANDRAMKIGKELLAKMPENYRNDNIISTSAIDMLMKFGDVESGERIFRSIETKNIITYNAMIK
;
A
#
# COMPACT_ATOMS: atom_id res chain seq x y z
N MET A 1 13.29 -10.49 -4.27
CA MET A 1 13.10 -10.11 -2.84
C MET A 1 11.62 -9.95 -2.52
N PHE A 2 10.83 -9.26 -3.36
CA PHE A 2 9.40 -8.99 -3.13
C PHE A 2 8.49 -10.22 -3.13
N GLU A 3 8.73 -11.24 -3.97
CA GLU A 3 7.91 -12.48 -3.98
C GLU A 3 7.86 -13.17 -2.60
N ARG A 4 8.99 -13.24 -1.89
CA ARG A 4 9.03 -13.83 -0.53
C ARG A 4 8.15 -13.08 0.46
N ALA A 5 8.01 -11.76 0.31
CA ALA A 5 7.15 -10.97 1.17
C ALA A 5 5.67 -11.30 0.92
N LEU A 6 5.27 -11.51 -0.33
CA LEU A 6 3.91 -11.92 -0.69
C LEU A 6 3.62 -13.36 -0.25
N ASP A 7 4.58 -14.28 -0.43
CA ASP A 7 4.43 -15.67 0.01
C ASP A 7 4.28 -15.78 1.53
N LEU A 8 5.03 -14.98 2.30
CA LEU A 8 4.89 -14.89 3.75
C LEU A 8 3.54 -14.27 4.15
N PHE A 9 3.09 -13.23 3.44
CA PHE A 9 1.80 -12.59 3.68
C PHE A 9 0.64 -13.58 3.56
N GLU A 10 0.65 -14.46 2.56
CA GLU A 10 -0.41 -15.46 2.36
C GLU A 10 -0.42 -16.56 3.44
N GLN A 11 0.72 -16.81 4.11
CA GLN A 11 0.84 -17.86 5.13
C GLN A 11 0.49 -17.37 6.55
N ILE A 12 0.59 -16.07 6.81
CA ILE A 12 0.41 -15.50 8.15
C ILE A 12 -1.08 -15.19 8.42
N HIS A 13 -1.65 -15.88 9.41
CA HIS A 13 -3.01 -15.62 9.95
C HIS A 13 -2.97 -14.75 11.22
N LEU A 14 -2.14 -13.70 11.25
CA LEU A 14 -1.94 -12.83 12.41
C LEU A 14 -2.35 -11.38 12.11
N ASN A 15 -2.60 -10.61 13.18
CA ASN A 15 -2.75 -9.16 13.10
C ASN A 15 -1.46 -8.54 12.53
N PHE A 16 -1.57 -7.95 11.34
CA PHE A 16 -0.45 -7.28 10.68
C PHE A 16 -0.11 -5.97 11.39
N ASP A 17 1.18 -5.73 11.59
CA ASP A 17 1.69 -4.45 12.10
C ASP A 17 1.96 -3.45 10.97
N SER A 18 2.26 -2.21 11.34
CA SER A 18 2.53 -1.11 10.39
C SER A 18 3.66 -1.41 9.41
N VAL A 19 4.67 -2.17 9.87
CA VAL A 19 5.82 -2.58 9.05
C VAL A 19 5.36 -3.54 7.96
N THR A 20 4.55 -4.54 8.32
CA THR A 20 4.02 -5.52 7.37
C THR A 20 3.23 -4.85 6.25
N TYR A 21 2.36 -3.90 6.58
CA TYR A 21 1.60 -3.14 5.56
C TYR A 21 2.53 -2.43 4.58
N THR A 22 3.51 -1.69 5.10
CA THR A 22 4.45 -0.92 4.28
C THR A 22 5.27 -1.83 3.37
N VAL A 23 5.79 -2.95 3.89
CA VAL A 23 6.61 -3.90 3.13
C VAL A 23 5.79 -4.56 2.02
N VAL A 24 4.56 -5.00 2.33
CA VAL A 24 3.72 -5.67 1.34
C VAL A 24 3.25 -4.68 0.26
N PHE A 25 2.85 -3.45 0.60
CA PHE A 25 2.51 -2.45 -0.42
C PHE A 25 3.69 -2.14 -1.34
N ASN A 26 4.89 -1.96 -0.79
CA ASN A 26 6.10 -1.75 -1.59
C ASN A 26 6.43 -2.98 -2.46
N ALA A 27 6.23 -4.19 -1.95
CA ALA A 27 6.41 -5.42 -2.71
C ALA A 27 5.42 -5.51 -3.88
N CYS A 28 4.15 -5.18 -3.63
CA CYS A 28 3.14 -5.15 -4.68
C CYS A 28 3.47 -4.11 -5.76
N ALA A 29 3.86 -2.92 -5.32
CA ALA A 29 4.29 -1.82 -6.18
C ALA A 29 5.52 -2.21 -7.03
N GLY A 30 6.47 -2.97 -6.47
CA GLY A 30 7.67 -3.41 -7.17
C GLY A 30 7.44 -4.56 -8.16
N LEU A 31 6.45 -5.41 -7.92
CA LEU A 31 6.14 -6.56 -8.78
C LEU A 31 5.19 -6.19 -9.94
N ALA A 32 4.29 -5.22 -9.73
CA ALA A 32 3.42 -4.65 -10.75
C ALA A 32 2.72 -5.69 -11.65
N ASN A 33 2.25 -6.79 -11.04
CA ASN A 33 1.51 -7.86 -11.72
C ASN A 33 0.14 -8.12 -11.07
N ASP A 34 -0.73 -8.89 -11.73
CA ASP A 34 -2.10 -9.12 -11.28
C ASP A 34 -2.19 -9.78 -9.89
N ARG A 35 -1.26 -10.68 -9.55
CA ARG A 35 -1.18 -11.32 -8.23
C ARG A 35 -0.93 -10.26 -7.15
N ALA A 36 0.05 -9.40 -7.36
CA ALA A 36 0.39 -8.31 -6.46
C ALA A 36 -0.76 -7.29 -6.33
N MET A 37 -1.48 -6.99 -7.40
CA MET A 37 -2.65 -6.12 -7.36
C MET A 37 -3.74 -6.69 -6.46
N LYS A 38 -4.05 -7.98 -6.61
CA LYS A 38 -5.06 -8.66 -5.80
C LYS A 38 -4.69 -8.63 -4.31
N ILE A 39 -3.46 -9.01 -3.97
CA ILE A 39 -2.96 -8.99 -2.60
C ILE A 39 -3.00 -7.57 -2.02
N GLY A 40 -2.55 -6.59 -2.78
CA GLY A 40 -2.57 -5.18 -2.37
C GLY A 40 -3.96 -4.66 -2.04
N LYS A 41 -4.97 -5.01 -2.84
CA LYS A 41 -6.37 -4.63 -2.58
C LYS A 41 -6.95 -5.33 -1.36
N GLU A 42 -6.66 -6.62 -1.17
CA GLU A 42 -7.08 -7.37 0.03
C GLU A 42 -6.46 -6.78 1.30
N LEU A 43 -5.18 -6.40 1.23
CA LEU A 43 -4.48 -5.75 2.34
C LEU A 43 -5.10 -4.38 2.65
N LEU A 44 -5.36 -3.56 1.62
CA LEU A 44 -5.99 -2.25 1.77
C LEU A 44 -7.39 -2.34 2.42
N ALA A 45 -8.17 -3.36 2.05
CA ALA A 45 -9.49 -3.60 2.63
C ALA A 45 -9.43 -3.99 4.11
N LYS A 46 -8.36 -4.66 4.53
CA LYS A 46 -8.11 -5.06 5.92
C LYS A 46 -7.40 -4.00 6.74
N MET A 47 -6.99 -2.88 6.14
CA MET A 47 -6.18 -1.85 6.78
C MET A 47 -6.94 -1.13 7.90
N PRO A 48 -6.42 -1.16 9.16
CA PRO A 48 -7.00 -0.44 10.29
C PRO A 48 -7.09 1.07 10.05
N GLU A 49 -8.10 1.72 10.63
CA GLU A 49 -8.33 3.16 10.44
C GLU A 49 -7.14 4.00 10.92
N ASN A 50 -6.51 3.63 12.03
CA ASN A 50 -5.33 4.32 12.55
C ASN A 50 -4.13 4.26 11.59
N TYR A 51 -4.05 3.24 10.73
CA TYR A 51 -2.99 3.15 9.72
C TYR A 51 -3.29 4.01 8.50
N ARG A 52 -4.55 4.37 8.23
CA ARG A 52 -4.91 5.30 7.14
C ARG A 52 -4.40 6.72 7.40
N ASN A 53 -4.20 7.06 8.68
CA ASN A 53 -3.62 8.33 9.10
C ASN A 53 -2.09 8.27 9.22
N ASP A 54 -1.47 7.09 9.08
CA ASP A 54 -0.03 6.97 9.05
C ASP A 54 0.49 7.32 7.65
N ASN A 55 1.22 8.44 7.56
CA ASN A 55 1.75 8.92 6.30
C ASN A 55 2.64 7.90 5.57
N ILE A 56 3.41 7.09 6.29
CA ILE A 56 4.32 6.12 5.67
C ILE A 56 3.50 5.01 5.01
N ILE A 57 2.54 4.44 5.75
CA ILE A 57 1.71 3.35 5.26
C ILE A 57 0.84 3.84 4.10
N SER A 58 0.13 4.95 4.28
CA SER A 58 -0.73 5.53 3.25
C SER A 58 0.05 5.93 1.99
N THR A 59 1.28 6.46 2.13
CA THR A 59 2.14 6.74 0.97
C THR A 59 2.52 5.48 0.21
N SER A 60 2.87 4.38 0.91
CA SER A 60 3.20 3.11 0.26
C SER A 60 1.99 2.50 -0.47
N ALA A 61 0.79 2.64 0.10
CA ALA A 61 -0.46 2.23 -0.55
C ALA A 61 -0.75 3.07 -1.81
N ILE A 62 -0.51 4.39 -1.76
CA ILE A 62 -0.64 5.28 -2.92
C ILE A 62 0.34 4.86 -4.02
N ASP A 63 1.64 4.71 -3.72
CA ASP A 63 2.66 4.31 -4.70
C ASP A 63 2.27 2.99 -5.39
N MET A 64 1.76 2.03 -4.62
CA MET A 64 1.23 0.78 -5.17
C MET A 64 0.07 1.04 -6.14
N LEU A 65 -0.95 1.79 -5.74
CA LEU A 65 -2.14 2.04 -6.56
C LEU A 65 -1.79 2.79 -7.85
N MET A 66 -0.90 3.78 -7.79
CA MET A 66 -0.46 4.54 -8.96
C MET A 66 0.25 3.64 -9.98
N LYS A 67 1.12 2.73 -9.54
CA LYS A 67 1.79 1.76 -10.43
C LYS A 67 0.86 0.74 -11.06
N PHE A 68 -0.28 0.44 -10.42
CA PHE A 68 -1.34 -0.37 -11.02
C PHE A 68 -2.33 0.44 -11.87
N GLY A 69 -2.13 1.76 -12.01
CA GLY A 69 -3.02 2.65 -12.75
C GLY A 69 -4.37 2.93 -12.07
N ASP A 70 -4.55 2.54 -10.80
CA ASP A 70 -5.76 2.79 -10.00
C ASP A 70 -5.68 4.19 -9.37
N VAL A 71 -5.60 5.20 -10.25
CA VAL A 71 -5.39 6.61 -9.88
C VAL A 71 -6.51 7.12 -8.96
N GLU A 72 -7.75 6.70 -9.22
CA GLU A 72 -8.92 7.12 -8.45
C GLU A 72 -8.81 6.66 -6.97
N SER A 73 -8.39 5.40 -6.75
CA SER A 73 -8.17 4.91 -5.39
C SER A 73 -6.98 5.59 -4.71
N GLY A 74 -5.89 5.81 -5.44
CA GLY A 74 -4.73 6.53 -4.94
C GLY A 74 -5.09 7.95 -4.49
N GLU A 75 -5.87 8.66 -5.31
CA GLU A 75 -6.33 10.02 -5.00
C GLU A 75 -7.24 10.06 -3.78
N ARG A 76 -8.15 9.08 -3.61
CA ARG A 76 -9.00 9.01 -2.42
C ARG A 76 -8.19 8.91 -1.13
N ILE A 77 -7.17 8.05 -1.10
CA ILE A 77 -6.28 7.91 0.07
C ILE A 77 -5.45 9.18 0.26
N PHE A 78 -4.89 9.72 -0.81
CA PHE A 78 -4.14 10.97 -0.74
C PHE A 78 -4.97 12.11 -0.13
N ARG A 79 -6.25 12.23 -0.52
CA ARG A 79 -7.17 13.23 0.01
C ARG A 79 -7.47 13.01 1.50
N SER A 80 -7.53 11.76 1.98
CA SER A 80 -7.78 11.47 3.40
C SER A 80 -6.59 11.76 4.32
N ILE A 81 -5.37 11.91 3.79
CA ILE A 81 -4.20 12.28 4.60
C ILE A 81 -4.34 13.72 5.12
N GLU A 82 -4.36 13.90 6.43
CA GLU A 82 -4.53 15.21 7.09
C GLU A 82 -3.36 16.16 6.79
N THR A 83 -2.12 15.71 7.04
CA THR A 83 -0.91 16.50 6.79
C THR A 83 -0.05 15.84 5.71
N LYS A 84 -0.12 16.38 4.50
CA LYS A 84 0.66 15.91 3.35
C LYS A 84 2.09 16.45 3.40
N ASN A 85 3.05 15.64 2.97
CA ASN A 85 4.46 16.02 2.83
C ASN A 85 4.97 15.71 1.41
N ILE A 86 6.21 16.11 1.11
CA ILE A 86 6.82 15.89 -0.21
C ILE A 86 6.77 14.43 -0.66
N ILE A 87 6.84 13.47 0.27
CA ILE A 87 6.80 12.04 -0.04
C ILE A 87 5.40 11.64 -0.52
N THR A 88 4.34 12.10 0.17
CA THR A 88 2.95 11.85 -0.25
C THR A 88 2.63 12.45 -1.62
N TYR A 89 3.13 13.66 -1.93
CA TYR A 89 2.95 14.27 -3.24
C TYR A 89 3.71 13.51 -4.34
N ASN A 90 4.96 13.10 -4.06
CA ASN A 90 5.76 12.33 -5.01
C ASN A 90 5.13 10.97 -5.32
N ALA A 91 4.47 10.33 -4.36
CA ALA A 91 3.79 9.05 -4.59
C ALA A 91 2.62 9.17 -5.59
N MET A 92 1.95 10.32 -5.68
CA MET A 92 0.87 10.56 -6.66
C MET A 92 1.36 10.77 -8.09
N ILE A 93 2.64 11.05 -8.29
CA ILE A 93 3.21 11.39 -9.61
C ILE A 93 3.94 10.20 -10.23
N LYS A 94 4.34 9.23 -9.40
CA LYS A 94 5.13 8.07 -9.80
C LYS A 94 4.37 7.05 -10.62
#